data_AF-A0A831K6T5-F1
#
_entry.id   AF-A0A831K6T5-F1
#
_cell.length_a   1.000
_cell.length_b   1.000
_cell.length_c   1.000
_cell.angle_alpha   90.00
_cell.angle_beta   90.00
_cell.angle_gamma   90.00
#
_symmetry.space_group_name_H-M   'P 1'
#
loop_
_entity.id
_entity.type
_entity.pdbx_description
1 polymer ?
#
loop_
_entity_poly.entity_id
_entity_poly.type
_entity_poly.pdbx_seq_one_letter_code
_entity_poly.pdbx_strand_id
1 'polypeptide(L)'
;MEQFLGYHSEWNLGSPGGWDYQRITQIIGKAVWERLNRVRPIGVDLDLDHPLLYPVFGFVEMLVNAHRSRDGSNPGFIAVVAEEETLEDVTENINLVERLNTIDGISSALMAPQDLEISRDRVAWRGDPISVIFMDFNTDVLLALHRKHGLDPLIRAVTEGRVVNPRGTEPINVKSMFEVIRGPENGQFQPETVRRTPWTR
;
A
#
# COMPACT_ATOMS: atom_id res chain seq x y z
N MET A 1 -36.99 7.24 -15.83
CA MET A 1 -35.99 6.94 -14.78
C MET A 1 -35.20 5.75 -15.28
N GLU A 2 -34.02 5.99 -15.86
CA GLU A 2 -33.11 4.89 -16.18
C GLU A 2 -32.53 4.38 -14.86
N GLN A 3 -32.97 3.20 -14.45
CA GLN A 3 -32.39 2.49 -13.32
C GLN A 3 -30.96 2.14 -13.66
N PHE A 4 -30.02 2.58 -12.82
CA PHE A 4 -28.63 2.19 -12.89
C PHE A 4 -28.55 0.67 -12.65
N LEU A 5 -28.21 -0.09 -13.70
CA LEU A 5 -27.97 -1.54 -13.67
C LEU A 5 -26.77 -1.85 -12.78
N GLY A 6 -26.91 -2.86 -11.91
CA GLY A 6 -26.01 -3.15 -10.80
C GLY A 6 -24.55 -3.30 -11.21
N TYR A 7 -23.70 -2.47 -10.61
CA TYR A 7 -22.25 -2.66 -10.63
C TYR A 7 -21.89 -3.49 -9.41
N HIS A 8 -21.30 -4.67 -9.63
CA HIS A 8 -20.60 -5.40 -8.57
C HIS A 8 -19.32 -4.63 -8.29
N SER A 9 -19.40 -3.62 -7.42
CA SER A 9 -18.22 -2.94 -6.93
C SER A 9 -17.88 -3.52 -5.58
N GLU A 10 -16.68 -4.05 -5.44
CA GLU A 10 -16.08 -4.29 -4.14
C GLU A 10 -15.12 -3.16 -3.82
N TRP A 11 -14.93 -2.92 -2.53
CA TRP A 11 -13.77 -2.18 -2.09
C TRP A 11 -12.64 -3.21 -2.00
N ASN A 12 -11.43 -2.80 -2.37
CA ASN A 12 -10.22 -3.56 -2.12
C ASN A 12 -9.33 -2.65 -1.28
N LEU A 13 -9.63 -2.62 0.02
CA LEU A 13 -8.85 -1.89 1.02
C LEU A 13 -7.68 -2.75 1.54
N GLY A 14 -7.81 -4.07 1.44
CA GLY A 14 -6.77 -5.03 1.75
C GLY A 14 -5.75 -5.12 0.63
N SER A 15 -4.62 -4.43 0.83
CA SER A 15 -3.48 -4.34 -0.08
C SER A 15 -3.67 -3.38 -1.26
N PRO A 16 -2.83 -2.33 -1.42
CA PRO A 16 -2.60 -1.71 -2.72
C PRO A 16 -1.85 -2.66 -3.66
N GLY A 17 -1.54 -3.90 -3.24
CA GLY A 17 -0.71 -4.85 -3.96
C GLY A 17 -1.11 -4.98 -5.42
N GLY A 18 -0.11 -5.09 -6.29
CA GLY A 18 -0.30 -4.94 -7.72
C GLY A 18 -0.04 -3.53 -8.24
N TRP A 19 0.36 -2.58 -7.39
CA TRP A 19 0.79 -1.25 -7.84
C TRP A 19 2.05 -1.32 -8.72
N ASP A 20 3.00 -2.24 -8.45
CA ASP A 20 4.16 -2.44 -9.32
C ASP A 20 3.84 -3.40 -10.48
N TYR A 21 3.02 -4.42 -10.24
CA TYR A 21 2.55 -5.31 -11.31
C TYR A 21 1.75 -4.54 -12.37
N GLN A 22 0.94 -3.55 -11.96
CA GLN A 22 0.21 -2.66 -12.86
C GLN A 22 1.18 -1.84 -13.72
N ARG A 23 2.24 -1.27 -13.12
CA ARG A 23 3.30 -0.60 -13.87
C ARG A 23 3.97 -1.55 -14.88
N ILE A 24 4.36 -2.75 -14.46
CA ILE A 24 5.01 -3.75 -15.33
C ILE A 24 4.08 -4.07 -16.51
N THR A 25 2.80 -4.30 -16.23
CA THR A 25 1.77 -4.59 -17.25
C THR A 25 1.64 -3.45 -18.25
N GLN A 26 1.73 -2.19 -17.80
CA GLN A 26 1.68 -1.03 -18.71
C GLN A 26 2.90 -0.92 -19.59
N ILE A 27 4.10 -1.15 -19.04
CA ILE A 27 5.34 -1.16 -19.83
C ILE A 27 5.25 -2.23 -20.93
N ILE A 28 4.79 -3.43 -20.58
CA ILE A 28 4.58 -4.52 -21.55
C ILE A 28 3.52 -4.11 -22.57
N GLY A 29 2.37 -3.60 -22.12
CA GLY A 29 1.27 -3.16 -22.97
C GLY A 29 1.71 -2.10 -23.98
N LYS A 30 2.52 -1.12 -23.55
CA LYS A 30 3.09 -0.08 -24.41
C LYS A 30 4.02 -0.65 -25.46
N ALA A 31 4.97 -1.50 -25.05
CA ALA A 31 5.89 -2.14 -25.98
C ALA A 31 5.16 -2.98 -27.05
N VAL A 32 4.11 -3.71 -26.64
CA VAL A 32 3.27 -4.48 -27.56
C VAL A 32 2.48 -3.55 -28.50
N TRP A 33 1.84 -2.51 -27.97
CA TRP A 33 1.04 -1.55 -28.74
C TRP A 33 1.86 -0.84 -29.82
N GLU A 34 3.05 -0.36 -29.45
CA GLU A 34 4.00 0.26 -30.39
C GLU A 34 4.41 -0.72 -31.49
N ARG A 35 4.69 -1.98 -31.14
CA ARG A 35 5.13 -2.99 -32.11
C ARG A 35 4.02 -3.37 -33.09
N LEU A 36 2.77 -3.48 -32.62
CA LEU A 36 1.62 -3.73 -33.49
C LEU A 36 1.41 -2.58 -34.48
N ASN A 37 1.46 -1.33 -34.02
CA ASN A 37 1.29 -0.15 -34.88
C ASN A 37 2.41 0.02 -35.91
N ARG A 38 3.63 -0.48 -35.65
CA ARG A 38 4.70 -0.56 -36.67
C ARG A 38 4.41 -1.56 -37.78
N VAL A 39 3.71 -2.66 -37.48
CA VAL A 39 3.34 -3.69 -38.47
C VAL A 39 2.14 -3.24 -39.28
N ARG A 40 1.09 -2.79 -38.60
CA ARG A 40 -0.13 -2.27 -39.21
C ARG A 40 -0.70 -1.19 -38.30
N PRO A 41 -0.70 0.08 -38.74
CA PRO A 41 -1.32 1.16 -38.00
C PRO A 41 -2.79 0.84 -37.71
N ILE A 42 -3.17 0.88 -36.42
CA ILE A 42 -4.52 0.58 -35.96
C ILE A 42 -5.41 1.84 -36.02
N GLY A 43 -4.80 3.03 -35.98
CA GLY A 43 -5.52 4.31 -36.06
C GLY A 43 -6.17 4.74 -34.73
N VAL A 44 -5.78 4.12 -33.62
CA VAL A 44 -6.17 4.51 -32.26
C VAL A 44 -4.93 5.04 -31.56
N ASP A 45 -5.06 6.18 -30.89
CA ASP A 45 -4.02 6.74 -30.04
C ASP A 45 -4.30 6.35 -28.58
N LEU A 46 -3.33 5.73 -27.91
CA LEU A 46 -3.44 5.30 -26.52
C LEU A 46 -2.31 5.94 -25.71
N ASP A 47 -2.67 6.74 -24.73
CA ASP A 47 -1.74 7.29 -23.75
C ASP A 47 -1.54 6.29 -22.59
N LEU A 48 -0.47 5.51 -22.68
CA LEU A 48 -0.04 4.57 -21.63
C LEU A 48 0.96 5.19 -20.65
N ASP A 49 1.27 6.48 -20.82
CA ASP A 49 2.18 7.24 -19.94
C ASP A 49 1.42 8.11 -18.94
N HIS A 50 0.08 8.10 -18.99
CA HIS A 50 -0.77 8.90 -18.11
C HIS A 50 -0.47 8.59 -16.61
N PRO A 51 -0.19 9.59 -15.75
CA PRO A 51 0.22 9.35 -14.36
C PRO A 51 -0.75 8.51 -13.52
N LEU A 52 -2.07 8.62 -13.78
CA LEU A 52 -3.09 7.78 -13.12
C LEU A 52 -2.89 6.27 -13.32
N LEU A 53 -2.16 5.89 -14.37
CA LEU A 53 -1.84 4.51 -14.66
C LEU A 53 -0.63 4.03 -13.82
N TYR A 54 0.18 4.92 -13.24
CA TYR A 54 1.36 4.58 -12.45
C TYR A 54 1.15 4.84 -10.94
N PRO A 55 0.36 4.00 -10.23
CA PRO A 55 0.02 4.22 -8.82
C PRO A 55 1.25 4.24 -7.90
N VAL A 56 2.34 3.59 -8.34
CA VAL A 56 3.61 3.54 -7.60
C VAL A 56 4.14 4.91 -7.21
N PHE A 57 4.01 5.93 -8.07
CA PHE A 57 4.56 7.26 -7.76
C PHE A 57 3.79 7.93 -6.64
N GLY A 58 2.44 7.90 -6.71
CA GLY A 58 1.60 8.43 -5.65
C GLY A 58 1.76 7.66 -4.33
N PHE A 59 1.98 6.34 -4.41
CA PHE A 59 2.22 5.52 -3.23
C PHE A 59 3.56 5.85 -2.54
N VAL A 60 4.64 5.97 -3.31
CA VAL A 60 5.95 6.41 -2.81
C VAL A 60 5.88 7.82 -2.23
N GLU A 61 5.22 8.75 -2.94
CA GLU A 61 5.02 10.12 -2.48
C GLU A 61 4.25 10.17 -1.16
N MET A 62 3.23 9.33 -1.00
CA MET A 62 2.47 9.21 0.26
C MET A 62 3.39 8.81 1.43
N LEU A 63 4.25 7.80 1.25
CA LEU A 63 5.18 7.36 2.30
C LEU A 63 6.20 8.46 2.66
N VAL A 64 6.73 9.16 1.65
CA VAL A 64 7.66 10.27 1.86
C VAL A 64 6.97 11.45 2.54
N ASN A 65 5.73 11.76 2.17
CA ASN A 65 4.96 12.80 2.83
C ASN A 65 4.64 12.43 4.27
N ALA A 66 4.34 11.16 4.57
CA ALA A 66 4.17 10.68 5.94
C ALA A 66 5.45 10.87 6.77
N HIS A 67 6.63 10.58 6.20
CA HIS A 67 7.92 10.91 6.84
C HIS A 67 8.05 12.42 7.09
N ARG A 68 7.88 13.23 6.03
CA ARG A 68 8.07 14.69 6.10
C ARG A 68 7.12 15.39 7.05
N SER A 69 5.87 14.94 7.14
CA SER A 69 4.89 15.47 8.09
C SER A 69 5.30 15.25 9.54
N ARG A 70 6.10 14.22 9.83
CA ARG A 70 6.55 13.94 11.19
C ARG A 70 7.94 14.49 11.51
N ASP A 71 8.89 14.25 10.61
CA ASP A 71 10.31 14.49 10.86
C ASP A 71 10.86 15.67 10.02
N GLY A 72 10.00 16.38 9.28
CA GLY A 72 10.35 17.56 8.49
C GLY A 72 11.18 17.22 7.25
N SER A 73 12.12 18.10 6.90
CA SER A 73 13.07 17.87 5.80
C SER A 73 14.31 17.06 6.22
N ASN A 74 14.32 16.48 7.42
CA ASN A 74 15.44 15.68 7.88
C ASN A 74 15.53 14.37 7.07
N PRO A 75 16.74 13.77 6.97
CA PRO A 75 16.87 12.43 6.43
C PRO A 75 15.97 11.43 7.16
N GLY A 76 15.43 10.46 6.44
CA GLY A 76 14.48 9.48 6.94
C GLY A 76 14.81 8.06 6.53
N PHE A 77 14.45 7.12 7.40
CA PHE A 77 14.48 5.69 7.07
C PHE A 77 13.06 5.15 6.99
N ILE A 78 12.63 4.76 5.80
CA ILE A 78 11.32 4.15 5.55
C ILE A 78 11.52 2.63 5.44
N ALA A 79 11.10 1.89 6.45
CA ALA A 79 11.22 0.43 6.46
C ALA A 79 10.07 -0.21 5.68
N VAL A 80 10.40 -1.17 4.80
CA VAL A 80 9.43 -2.08 4.19
C VAL A 80 9.50 -3.38 4.97
N VAL A 81 8.40 -3.74 5.64
CA VAL A 81 8.34 -4.88 6.55
C VAL A 81 7.40 -5.94 5.98
N ALA A 82 7.92 -7.13 5.77
CA ALA A 82 7.21 -8.28 5.21
C ALA A 82 7.54 -9.58 5.98
N GLU A 83 6.86 -10.67 5.68
CA GLU A 83 7.16 -11.98 6.25
C GLU A 83 8.57 -12.44 5.82
N GLU A 84 9.32 -13.10 6.70
CA GLU A 84 10.74 -13.47 6.47
C GLU A 84 10.91 -14.32 5.22
N GLU A 85 9.99 -15.26 5.00
CA GLU A 85 9.93 -16.13 3.83
C GLU A 85 9.65 -15.39 2.52
N THR A 86 9.18 -14.15 2.56
CA THR A 86 8.81 -13.37 1.38
C THR A 86 9.85 -12.33 0.95
N LEU A 87 10.89 -12.12 1.76
CA LEU A 87 11.85 -11.01 1.57
C LEU A 87 12.62 -11.11 0.25
N GLU A 88 12.88 -12.32 -0.24
CA GLU A 88 13.66 -12.55 -1.47
C GLU A 88 12.78 -12.70 -2.73
N ASP A 89 11.50 -13.04 -2.55
CA ASP A 89 10.63 -13.47 -3.65
C ASP A 89 9.61 -12.39 -4.09
N VAL A 90 9.21 -11.49 -3.19
CA VAL A 90 8.19 -10.48 -3.50
C VAL A 90 8.84 -9.28 -4.21
N THR A 91 8.90 -9.37 -5.53
CA THR A 91 9.47 -8.33 -6.42
C THR A 91 8.87 -6.94 -6.17
N GLU A 92 7.60 -6.85 -5.81
CA GLU A 92 6.94 -5.57 -5.54
C GLU A 92 7.57 -4.84 -4.34
N ASN A 93 7.88 -5.55 -3.26
CA ASN A 93 8.53 -4.98 -2.07
C ASN A 93 9.99 -4.60 -2.34
N ILE A 94 10.70 -5.41 -3.13
CA ILE A 94 12.08 -5.11 -3.57
C ILE A 94 12.08 -3.80 -4.39
N ASN A 95 11.20 -3.70 -5.39
CA ASN A 95 11.10 -2.51 -6.22
C ASN A 95 10.65 -1.27 -5.44
N LEU A 96 9.85 -1.43 -4.38
CA LEU A 96 9.49 -0.32 -3.48
C LEU A 96 10.73 0.28 -2.82
N VAL A 97 11.57 -0.59 -2.24
CA VAL A 97 12.80 -0.21 -1.55
C VAL A 97 13.76 0.48 -2.52
N GLU A 98 13.95 -0.09 -3.71
CA GLU A 98 14.79 0.52 -4.75
C GLU A 98 14.32 1.93 -5.10
N ARG A 99 13.00 2.11 -5.29
CA ARG A 99 12.42 3.42 -5.59
C ARG A 99 12.59 4.43 -4.46
N LEU A 100 12.32 4.03 -3.22
CA LEU A 100 12.50 4.89 -2.06
C LEU A 100 13.96 5.36 -1.92
N ASN A 101 14.91 4.47 -2.19
CA ASN A 101 16.35 4.78 -2.18
C ASN A 101 16.80 5.73 -3.32
N THR A 102 15.96 6.00 -4.32
CA THR A 102 16.25 7.03 -5.34
C THR A 102 15.93 8.46 -4.87
N ILE A 103 15.28 8.62 -3.73
CA ILE A 103 14.80 9.91 -3.23
C ILE A 103 15.85 10.50 -2.30
N ASP A 104 16.29 11.73 -2.59
CA ASP A 104 17.27 12.42 -1.77
C ASP A 104 16.80 12.56 -0.32
N GLY A 105 17.68 12.22 0.62
CA GLY A 105 17.39 12.20 2.06
C GLY A 105 16.53 11.02 2.53
N ILE A 106 16.16 10.05 1.70
CA ILE A 106 15.43 8.86 2.12
C ILE A 106 16.29 7.61 1.95
N SER A 107 16.31 6.79 3.00
CA SER A 107 16.86 5.43 2.98
C SER A 107 15.74 4.42 3.22
N SER A 108 15.87 3.23 2.65
CA SER A 108 14.90 2.16 2.78
C SER A 108 15.56 0.78 2.69
N ALA A 109 14.97 -0.18 3.39
CA ALA A 109 15.34 -1.59 3.28
C ALA A 109 14.09 -2.47 3.47
N LEU A 110 14.19 -3.71 2.97
CA LEU A 110 13.23 -4.78 3.18
C LEU A 110 13.72 -5.66 4.34
N MET A 111 12.86 -5.90 5.33
CA MET A 111 13.22 -6.64 6.54
C MET A 111 12.05 -7.43 7.13
N ALA A 112 12.37 -8.44 7.93
CA ALA A 112 11.38 -9.14 8.73
C ALA A 112 11.02 -8.31 9.98
N PRO A 113 9.82 -8.45 10.54
CA PRO A 113 9.41 -7.66 11.69
C PRO A 113 10.25 -7.93 12.95
N GLN A 114 10.81 -9.13 13.09
CA GLN A 114 11.70 -9.50 14.21
C GLN A 114 13.10 -8.87 14.12
N ASP A 115 13.47 -8.28 12.98
CA ASP A 115 14.75 -7.56 12.84
C ASP A 115 14.68 -6.13 13.39
N LEU A 116 13.48 -5.66 13.72
CA LEU A 116 13.27 -4.35 14.33
C LEU A 116 13.77 -4.37 15.78
N GLU A 117 14.37 -3.28 16.21
CA GLU A 117 14.90 -3.11 17.55
C GLU A 117 14.49 -1.76 18.15
N ILE A 118 14.65 -1.61 19.45
CA ILE A 118 14.60 -0.30 20.12
C ILE A 118 16.04 0.16 20.34
N SER A 119 16.45 1.20 19.63
CA SER A 119 17.76 1.84 19.78
C SER A 119 17.58 3.31 20.15
N ARG A 120 18.25 3.74 21.23
CA ARG A 120 18.17 5.14 21.74
C ARG A 120 16.73 5.63 21.91
N ASP A 121 15.88 4.77 22.47
CA ASP A 121 14.46 5.03 22.69
C ASP A 121 13.65 5.30 21.41
N ARG A 122 14.09 4.76 20.27
CA ARG A 122 13.35 4.80 19.00
C ARG A 122 13.32 3.43 18.37
N VAL A 123 12.26 3.15 17.63
CA VAL A 123 12.22 1.99 16.74
C VAL A 123 13.27 2.18 15.65
N ALA A 124 14.10 1.17 15.44
CA ALA A 124 15.26 1.21 14.57
C ALA A 124 15.49 -0.14 13.86
N TRP A 125 16.33 -0.11 12.83
CA TRP A 125 16.88 -1.30 12.21
C TRP A 125 18.39 -1.13 12.05
N ARG A 126 19.18 -2.05 12.61
CA ARG A 126 20.65 -1.98 12.62
C ARG A 126 21.21 -0.65 13.15
N GLY A 127 20.54 -0.09 14.16
CA GLY A 127 20.87 1.19 14.78
C GLY A 127 20.30 2.43 14.08
N ASP A 128 19.77 2.31 12.86
CA ASP A 128 19.20 3.43 12.11
C ASP A 128 17.73 3.66 12.51
N PRO A 129 17.38 4.88 12.97
CA PRO A 129 16.04 5.16 13.46
C PRO A 129 15.02 5.20 12.32
N ILE A 130 13.95 4.43 12.48
CA ILE A 130 12.87 4.35 11.49
C ILE A 130 11.91 5.53 11.66
N SER A 131 11.59 6.20 10.56
CA SER A 131 10.59 7.26 10.52
C SER A 131 9.19 6.71 10.24
N VAL A 132 9.07 5.85 9.22
CA VAL A 132 7.83 5.21 8.76
C VAL A 132 8.06 3.73 8.48
N ILE A 133 7.07 2.90 8.78
CA ILE A 133 7.03 1.48 8.40
C ILE A 133 5.89 1.30 7.41
N PHE A 134 6.18 0.80 6.20
CA PHE A 134 5.18 0.17 5.37
C PHE A 134 5.16 -1.33 5.69
N MET A 135 3.99 -1.86 6.08
CA MET A 135 3.83 -3.25 6.48
C MET A 135 2.95 -3.99 5.48
N ASP A 136 3.48 -5.06 4.87
CA ASP A 136 2.84 -5.82 3.80
C ASP A 136 2.34 -7.21 4.25
N PHE A 137 1.68 -7.25 5.40
CA PHE A 137 0.90 -8.41 5.83
C PHE A 137 -0.26 -7.98 6.74
N ASN A 138 -1.26 -8.84 6.85
CA ASN A 138 -2.48 -8.51 7.59
C ASN A 138 -2.31 -8.68 9.11
N THR A 139 -3.36 -8.30 9.84
CA THR A 139 -3.35 -8.34 11.31
C THR A 139 -3.23 -9.76 11.87
N ASP A 140 -3.74 -10.78 11.18
CA ASP A 140 -3.65 -12.17 11.64
C ASP A 140 -2.21 -12.68 11.59
N VAL A 141 -1.50 -12.38 10.50
CA VAL A 141 -0.07 -12.65 10.37
C VAL A 141 0.72 -11.88 11.44
N LEU A 142 0.43 -10.59 11.63
CA LEU A 142 1.06 -9.79 12.69
C LEU A 142 0.92 -10.45 14.06
N LEU A 143 -0.29 -10.90 14.42
CA LEU A 143 -0.56 -11.57 15.70
C LEU A 143 0.17 -12.91 15.81
N ALA A 144 0.24 -13.69 14.73
CA ALA A 144 0.97 -14.95 14.70
C ALA A 144 2.48 -14.74 14.91
N LEU A 145 3.07 -13.78 14.20
CA LEU A 145 4.49 -13.44 14.34
C LEU A 145 4.80 -12.85 15.72
N HIS A 146 3.92 -12.02 16.28
CA HIS A 146 4.09 -11.47 17.63
C HIS A 146 4.12 -12.57 18.69
N ARG A 147 3.22 -13.57 18.61
CA ARG A 147 3.24 -14.73 19.52
C ARG A 147 4.52 -15.56 19.42
N LYS A 148 5.13 -15.61 18.23
CA LYS A 148 6.34 -16.42 17.97
C LYS A 148 7.63 -15.70 18.35
N HIS A 149 7.74 -14.40 18.04
CA HIS A 149 9.01 -13.67 18.11
C HIS A 149 9.06 -12.57 19.16
N GLY A 150 7.92 -12.12 19.70
CA GLY A 150 7.87 -10.94 20.56
C GLY A 150 8.20 -9.67 19.78
N LEU A 151 7.20 -9.11 19.11
CA LEU A 151 7.36 -7.95 18.21
C LEU A 151 7.19 -6.59 18.91
N ASP A 152 7.69 -6.44 20.14
CA ASP A 152 7.54 -5.19 20.92
C ASP A 152 7.98 -3.92 20.15
N PRO A 153 9.06 -3.93 19.36
CA PRO A 153 9.45 -2.77 18.56
C PRO A 153 8.40 -2.37 17.52
N LEU A 154 7.78 -3.35 16.85
CA LEU A 154 6.73 -3.10 15.87
C LEU A 154 5.44 -2.61 16.55
N ILE A 155 5.07 -3.20 17.69
CA ILE A 155 3.91 -2.74 18.47
C ILE A 155 4.11 -1.29 18.93
N ARG A 156 5.31 -0.92 19.38
CA ARG A 156 5.64 0.48 19.68
C ARG A 156 5.49 1.37 18.47
N ALA A 157 5.95 0.95 17.29
CA ALA A 157 5.79 1.73 16.05
C ALA A 157 4.30 1.96 15.70
N VAL A 158 3.44 0.97 15.94
CA VAL A 158 1.98 1.12 15.79
C VAL A 158 1.45 2.16 16.77
N THR A 159 1.82 2.09 18.05
CA THR A 159 1.39 3.08 19.07
C THR A 159 1.88 4.49 18.77
N GLU A 160 3.06 4.64 18.16
CA GLU A 160 3.62 5.93 17.73
C GLU A 160 3.05 6.43 16.38
N GLY A 161 2.11 5.71 15.77
CA GLY A 161 1.49 6.09 14.50
C GLY A 161 2.47 6.09 13.32
N ARG A 162 3.49 5.22 13.34
CA ARG A 162 4.51 5.12 12.27
C ARG A 162 4.19 4.07 11.22
N VAL A 163 3.22 3.21 11.47
CA VAL A 163 2.90 2.07 10.61
C VAL A 163 1.80 2.44 9.61
N VAL A 164 2.12 2.30 8.33
CA VAL A 164 1.18 2.28 7.21
C VAL A 164 0.92 0.83 6.86
N ASN A 165 -0.26 0.33 7.24
CA ASN A 165 -0.67 -1.06 6.97
C ASN A 165 -2.03 -1.09 6.24
N PRO A 166 -2.04 -1.04 4.91
CA PRO A 166 -3.28 -1.17 4.14
C PRO A 166 -3.97 -2.51 4.38
N ARG A 167 -3.23 -3.62 4.48
CA ARG A 167 -3.79 -4.96 4.76
C ARG A 167 -4.46 -5.05 6.13
N GLY A 168 -4.05 -4.21 7.09
CA GLY A 168 -4.71 -4.07 8.39
C GLY A 168 -6.15 -3.55 8.29
N THR A 169 -6.54 -2.98 7.14
CA THR A 169 -7.90 -2.51 6.87
C THR A 169 -8.79 -3.57 6.21
N GLU A 170 -8.27 -4.77 5.94
CA GLU A 170 -9.02 -5.93 5.42
C GLU A 170 -10.36 -6.18 6.14
N PRO A 171 -10.48 -6.04 7.48
CA PRO A 171 -11.77 -6.23 8.16
C PRO A 171 -12.87 -5.26 7.72
N ILE A 172 -12.54 -4.07 7.22
CA ILE A 172 -13.52 -3.11 6.68
C ILE A 172 -13.99 -3.53 5.27
N ASN A 173 -13.22 -4.41 4.63
CA ASN A 173 -13.44 -4.83 3.25
C ASN A 173 -14.48 -5.94 3.07
N VAL A 174 -14.95 -6.54 4.17
CA VAL A 174 -15.92 -7.62 4.10
C VAL A 174 -17.24 -7.11 3.51
N LYS A 175 -17.85 -7.88 2.60
CA LYS A 175 -19.05 -7.45 1.86
C LYS A 175 -20.22 -7.10 2.80
N SER A 176 -20.28 -7.71 3.99
CA SER A 176 -21.26 -7.37 5.02
C SER A 176 -21.12 -5.95 5.57
N MET A 177 -19.95 -5.30 5.46
CA MET A 177 -19.82 -3.88 5.81
C MET A 177 -20.66 -2.97 4.92
N PHE A 178 -21.02 -3.41 3.71
CA PHE A 178 -21.89 -2.62 2.85
C PHE A 178 -23.32 -2.57 3.42
N GLU A 179 -23.79 -3.65 4.04
CA GLU A 179 -25.05 -3.67 4.79
C GLU A 179 -25.01 -2.73 5.99
N VAL A 180 -23.88 -2.68 6.69
CA VAL A 180 -23.71 -1.76 7.84
C VAL A 180 -23.74 -0.31 7.37
N ILE A 181 -23.00 0.02 6.30
CA ILE A 181 -22.90 1.38 5.76
C ILE A 181 -24.24 1.85 5.18
N ARG A 182 -25.00 0.96 4.53
CA ARG A 182 -26.31 1.27 3.93
C ARG A 182 -27.48 1.05 4.88
N GLY A 183 -27.24 0.44 6.04
CA GLY A 183 -28.25 0.02 7.00
C GLY A 183 -28.74 1.13 7.93
N PRO A 184 -29.42 0.75 9.03
CA PRO A 184 -29.98 1.70 10.00
C PRO A 184 -28.95 2.63 10.65
N GLU A 185 -27.70 2.18 10.77
CA GLU A 185 -26.59 2.93 11.39
C GLU A 185 -25.84 3.84 10.39
N ASN A 186 -26.40 4.09 9.20
CA ASN A 186 -25.72 4.86 8.16
C ASN A 186 -25.34 6.30 8.58
N GLY A 187 -26.00 6.86 9.60
CA GLY A 187 -25.72 8.19 10.14
C GLY A 187 -24.34 8.33 10.79
N GLN A 188 -23.65 7.21 11.05
CA GLN A 188 -22.26 7.20 11.53
C GLN A 188 -21.23 7.44 10.42
N PHE A 189 -21.65 7.39 9.14
CA PHE A 189 -20.76 7.51 7.99
C PHE A 189 -20.97 8.83 7.25
N GLN A 190 -19.96 9.23 6.47
CA GLN A 190 -20.07 10.40 5.59
C GLN A 190 -21.18 10.17 4.55
N PRO A 191 -22.03 11.17 4.25
CA PRO A 191 -23.15 11.03 3.32
C PRO A 191 -22.73 10.52 1.94
N GLU A 192 -21.57 10.94 1.45
CA GLU A 192 -21.06 10.52 0.14
C GLU A 192 -20.62 9.05 0.15
N THR A 193 -20.04 8.56 1.25
CA THR A 193 -19.72 7.15 1.44
C THR A 193 -20.98 6.32 1.37
N VAL A 194 -22.00 6.67 2.16
CA VAL A 194 -23.30 5.98 2.15
C VAL A 194 -23.87 5.96 0.74
N ARG A 195 -23.91 7.11 0.06
CA ARG A 195 -24.48 7.25 -1.29
C ARG A 195 -23.79 6.37 -2.33
N ARG A 196 -22.46 6.26 -2.26
CA ARG A 196 -21.64 5.54 -3.26
C ARG A 196 -21.42 4.06 -2.94
N THR A 197 -21.62 3.61 -1.70
CA THR A 197 -21.59 2.18 -1.39
C THR A 197 -22.72 1.47 -2.13
N PRO A 198 -22.42 0.45 -2.97
CA PRO A 198 -23.43 -0.32 -3.65
C PRO A 198 -24.38 -0.98 -2.66
N TRP A 199 -25.65 -1.10 -3.04
CA TRP A 199 -26.59 -1.86 -2.25
C TRP A 199 -26.40 -3.35 -2.49
N THR A 200 -26.03 -4.07 -1.44
CA THR A 200 -26.04 -5.53 -1.40
C THR A 200 -27.32 -6.00 -0.69
N ARG A 201 -27.72 -7.25 -0.92
CA ARG A 201 -28.75 -7.97 -0.17
C ARG A 201 -28.42 -9.45 -0.19
#